data_AF-A0A9E7FJM8-F1
#
_entry.id   AF-A0A9E7FJM8-F1
#
_cell.length_a   1.000
_cell.length_b   1.000
_cell.length_c   1.000
_cell.angle_alpha   90.00
_cell.angle_beta   90.00
_cell.angle_gamma   90.00
#
_symmetry.space_group_name_H-M   'P 1'
#
loop_
_entity.id
_entity.type
_entity.pdbx_description
1 polymer ?
#
loop_
_entity_poly.entity_id
_entity_poly.type
_entity_poly.pdbx_seq_one_letter_code
_entity_poly.pdbx_strand_id
1 'polypeptide(L)'
;MSLEHLELSGTNIRQLASLQELFLSQNHLNETIPESVGWLSQLVSLDLEHNNLEGAMSEAHFGNLTELKDLYLSSNSLAVKVKSNWLPPFRLESLRMDSCKQGPEFPAWLQSQINISEIDISNASIIDAMPNWFWGLISTTEYVIISGNQISGHVPNLLHLNNLYWLDLSSNYFEGGIPTSFKNLCKLQNLMLSGINISKDLLEFDEIFSGCVKMSLENLGLSGTNISGLLPEWLFQLRKLKSLQLEQNLISGPIPVSIGQLASLQELFLSQNHLNETIPESVGLLSQLVSLGLGHNNLEGAMSEAHFGNLTELKDLYLSSNSLAVKVKSNWLPPFRLESLSMDSCKQGPEFPAWLQSQINISEIDISNASIVDAMPNWFWSLISTAEFVSISGNQISGHMPNLLHLHNLYELDLSSNDFEGPLPYFPPGLELLDLSPDSRLICLRPSPPDPSMTSPSSLM
;
A
#
# COMPACT_ATOMS: atom_id res chain seq x y z
N MET A 1 26.55 0.18 -16.59
CA MET A 1 27.71 -0.34 -15.84
C MET A 1 27.54 0.23 -14.45
N SER A 2 27.01 -0.57 -13.52
CA SER A 2 26.75 -0.18 -12.13
C SER A 2 28.08 0.04 -11.41
N LEU A 3 28.19 1.08 -10.59
CA LEU A 3 29.34 1.24 -9.72
C LEU A 3 29.17 0.25 -8.55
N GLU A 4 30.10 -0.72 -8.44
CA GLU A 4 30.05 -1.76 -7.39
C GLU A 4 31.01 -1.45 -6.22
N HIS A 5 31.97 -0.55 -6.44
CA HIS A 5 32.98 -0.17 -5.46
C HIS A 5 33.17 1.34 -5.39
N LEU A 6 33.24 1.86 -4.17
CA LEU A 6 33.49 3.23 -3.79
C LEU A 6 34.94 3.38 -3.31
N GLU A 7 35.89 3.45 -4.25
CA GLU A 7 37.29 3.65 -3.89
C GLU A 7 37.61 5.14 -3.61
N LEU A 8 37.26 5.60 -2.42
CA LEU A 8 37.59 6.96 -1.92
C LEU A 8 38.85 6.95 -1.03
N SER A 9 39.95 6.38 -1.51
CA SER A 9 41.20 6.33 -0.75
C SER A 9 41.88 7.72 -0.64
N GLY A 10 42.58 7.96 0.48
CA GLY A 10 42.93 9.30 0.96
C GLY A 10 43.84 10.17 0.08
N THR A 11 44.56 9.61 -0.90
CA THR A 11 45.37 10.41 -1.85
C THR A 11 44.56 10.97 -3.01
N ASN A 12 43.41 10.37 -3.36
CA ASN A 12 42.62 10.77 -4.53
C ASN A 12 41.49 11.75 -4.15
N ILE A 13 40.82 11.52 -3.01
CA ILE A 13 39.69 12.37 -2.57
C ILE A 13 40.09 13.81 -2.21
N ARG A 14 41.34 14.05 -1.80
CA ARG A 14 41.86 15.41 -1.56
C ARG A 14 41.89 16.28 -2.82
N GLN A 15 41.93 15.67 -4.01
CA GLN A 15 41.85 16.41 -5.28
C GLN A 15 40.43 16.93 -5.55
N LEU A 16 39.43 16.35 -4.87
CA LEU A 16 38.02 16.71 -4.96
C LEU A 16 37.61 17.72 -3.87
N ALA A 17 38.54 18.49 -3.30
CA ALA A 17 38.26 19.42 -2.20
C ALA A 17 37.23 20.52 -2.54
N SER A 18 36.97 20.77 -3.83
CA SER A 18 35.96 21.72 -4.32
C SER A 18 34.62 21.05 -4.71
N LEU A 19 34.48 19.74 -4.49
CA LEU A 19 33.24 19.00 -4.80
C LEU A 19 32.11 19.49 -3.88
N GLN A 20 30.98 19.85 -4.50
CA GLN A 20 29.78 20.34 -3.80
C GLN A 20 28.69 19.29 -3.70
N GLU A 21 28.61 18.39 -4.68
CA GLU A 21 27.57 17.38 -4.75
C GLU A 21 28.23 16.03 -5.03
N LEU A 22 27.85 15.01 -4.26
CA LEU A 22 28.27 13.64 -4.47
C LEU A 22 27.04 12.75 -4.54
N PHE A 23 26.68 12.33 -5.75
CA PHE A 23 25.54 11.46 -6.02
C PHE A 23 26.00 10.07 -6.42
N LEU A 24 25.71 9.09 -5.55
CA LEU A 24 26.04 7.69 -5.73
C LEU A 24 24.83 6.78 -5.46
N SER A 25 23.61 7.34 -5.46
CA SER A 25 22.38 6.59 -5.24
C SER A 25 22.12 5.53 -6.30
N GLN A 26 21.34 4.50 -5.92
CA GLN A 26 20.89 3.41 -6.81
C GLN A 26 22.05 2.66 -7.48
N ASN A 27 23.12 2.43 -6.73
CA ASN A 27 24.24 1.59 -7.14
C ASN A 27 24.23 0.27 -6.35
N HIS A 28 25.30 -0.53 -6.47
CA HIS A 28 25.44 -1.79 -5.74
C HIS A 28 26.61 -1.74 -4.74
N LEU A 29 26.94 -0.54 -4.25
CA LEU A 29 28.03 -0.34 -3.30
C LEU A 29 27.76 -1.16 -2.04
N ASN A 30 28.68 -2.03 -1.66
CA ASN A 30 28.48 -3.02 -0.59
C ASN A 30 29.55 -2.97 0.51
N GLU A 31 30.26 -1.85 0.60
CA GLU A 31 31.36 -1.62 1.53
C GLU A 31 31.02 -0.59 2.60
N THR A 32 31.96 -0.37 3.52
CA THR A 32 31.86 0.72 4.50
C THR A 32 32.21 2.05 3.86
N ILE A 33 31.52 3.12 4.26
CA ILE A 33 31.91 4.47 3.84
C ILE A 33 33.27 4.81 4.47
N PRO A 34 34.28 5.23 3.69
CA PRO A 34 35.57 5.61 4.26
C PRO A 34 35.51 7.00 4.92
N GLU A 35 36.24 7.17 6.03
CA GLU A 35 36.31 8.43 6.79
C GLU A 35 36.81 9.62 5.96
N SER A 36 37.51 9.35 4.86
CA SER A 36 37.99 10.35 3.91
C SER A 36 36.88 11.18 3.25
N VAL A 37 35.63 10.68 3.22
CA VAL A 37 34.46 11.47 2.81
C VAL A 37 34.35 12.75 3.62
N GLY A 38 34.67 12.68 4.92
CA GLY A 38 34.67 13.83 5.81
C GLY A 38 35.70 14.91 5.47
N TRP A 39 36.55 14.72 4.45
CA TRP A 39 37.50 15.74 3.98
C TRP A 39 36.94 16.65 2.89
N LEU A 40 35.75 16.36 2.35
CA LEU A 40 35.09 17.12 1.31
C LEU A 40 34.43 18.38 1.89
N SER A 41 35.22 19.35 2.35
CA SER A 41 34.73 20.50 3.12
C SER A 41 33.78 21.46 2.40
N GLN A 42 33.66 21.35 1.08
CA GLN A 42 32.74 22.15 0.27
C GLN A 42 31.46 21.38 -0.11
N LEU A 43 31.32 20.15 0.38
CA LEU A 43 30.18 19.29 0.06
C LEU A 43 28.91 19.86 0.69
N VAL A 44 27.94 20.14 -0.16
CA VAL A 44 26.61 20.64 0.15
C VAL A 44 25.60 19.49 0.16
N SER A 45 25.74 18.54 -0.75
CA SER A 45 24.82 17.39 -0.86
C SER A 45 25.59 16.07 -0.95
N LEU A 46 25.20 15.12 -0.10
CA LEU A 46 25.70 13.74 -0.09
C LEU A 46 24.52 12.78 -0.27
N ASP A 47 24.46 12.14 -1.43
CA ASP A 47 23.45 11.14 -1.74
C ASP A 47 24.09 9.76 -1.96
N LEU A 48 23.77 8.84 -1.05
CA LEU A 48 24.20 7.44 -1.05
C LEU A 48 22.99 6.47 -1.03
N GLU A 49 21.78 6.95 -1.32
CA GLU A 49 20.54 6.16 -1.16
C GLU A 49 20.52 4.88 -2.00
N HIS A 50 19.78 3.87 -1.56
CA HIS A 50 19.53 2.63 -2.31
C HIS A 50 20.82 1.94 -2.77
N ASN A 51 21.66 1.58 -1.80
CA ASN A 51 22.87 0.79 -1.98
C ASN A 51 22.87 -0.39 -0.98
N ASN A 52 23.99 -1.12 -0.89
CA ASN A 52 24.21 -2.17 0.10
C ASN A 52 25.26 -1.74 1.16
N LEU A 53 25.43 -0.43 1.40
CA LEU A 53 26.47 0.08 2.29
C LEU A 53 26.20 -0.36 3.73
N GLU A 54 27.26 -0.67 4.48
CA GLU A 54 27.16 -1.14 5.85
C GLU A 54 28.16 -0.46 6.80
N GLY A 55 27.99 -0.71 8.10
CA GLY A 55 28.91 -0.22 9.12
C GLY A 55 28.44 1.06 9.80
N ALA A 56 29.35 1.62 10.60
CA ALA A 56 29.05 2.77 11.45
C ALA A 56 29.78 4.02 10.95
N MET A 57 29.04 5.11 10.79
CA MET A 57 29.58 6.43 10.52
C MET A 57 29.85 7.14 11.85
N SER A 58 31.12 7.44 12.08
CA SER A 58 31.63 8.23 13.22
C SER A 58 31.72 9.72 12.88
N GLU A 59 32.09 10.54 13.86
CA GLU A 59 32.34 11.98 13.67
C GLU A 59 33.40 12.27 12.59
N ALA A 60 34.32 11.33 12.33
CA ALA A 60 35.36 11.50 11.30
C ALA A 60 34.78 11.59 9.88
N HIS A 61 33.66 10.92 9.62
CA HIS A 61 32.97 10.95 8.31
C HIS A 61 32.32 12.30 8.03
N PHE A 62 32.08 13.09 9.08
CA PHE A 62 31.28 14.31 9.03
C PHE A 62 32.08 15.56 9.42
N GLY A 63 33.24 15.40 10.05
CA GLY A 63 33.91 16.44 10.85
C GLY A 63 34.27 17.74 10.13
N ASN A 64 34.51 17.72 8.81
CA ASN A 64 34.78 18.96 8.05
C ASN A 64 33.67 19.33 7.06
N LEU A 65 32.52 18.66 7.06
CA LEU A 65 31.44 18.91 6.09
C LEU A 65 30.63 20.15 6.50
N THR A 66 31.24 21.34 6.60
CA THR A 66 30.60 22.56 7.15
C THR A 66 29.48 23.11 6.29
N GLU A 67 29.52 22.85 4.97
CA GLU A 67 28.53 23.34 4.00
C GLU A 67 27.37 22.36 3.76
N LEU A 68 27.38 21.19 4.41
CA LEU A 68 26.41 20.12 4.14
C LEU A 68 24.99 20.56 4.53
N LYS A 69 24.07 20.37 3.59
CA LYS A 69 22.65 20.69 3.70
C LYS A 69 21.77 19.46 3.48
N ASP A 70 22.17 18.62 2.53
CA ASP A 70 21.40 17.44 2.15
C ASP A 70 22.21 16.18 2.48
N LEU A 71 21.62 15.32 3.31
CA LEU A 71 22.21 14.04 3.68
C LEU A 71 21.21 12.92 3.41
N TYR A 72 21.48 12.14 2.38
CA TYR A 72 20.62 11.04 1.95
C TYR A 72 21.37 9.72 2.03
N LEU A 73 20.94 8.87 2.96
CA LEU A 73 21.58 7.60 3.31
C LEU A 73 20.62 6.41 3.21
N SER A 74 19.37 6.68 2.85
CA SER A 74 18.25 5.74 2.89
C SER A 74 18.50 4.41 2.20
N SER A 75 17.78 3.37 2.64
CA SER A 75 17.88 2.03 2.08
C SER A 75 19.33 1.50 2.06
N ASN A 76 20.00 1.55 3.22
CA ASN A 76 21.33 0.98 3.46
C ASN A 76 21.39 0.35 4.87
N SER A 77 22.45 -0.39 5.18
CA SER A 77 22.71 -0.95 6.53
C SER A 77 23.59 -0.05 7.41
N LEU A 78 23.52 1.27 7.22
CA LEU A 78 24.36 2.26 7.90
C LEU A 78 23.82 2.66 9.29
N ALA A 79 24.72 3.02 10.20
CA ALA A 79 24.38 3.58 11.51
C ALA A 79 25.23 4.81 11.82
N VAL A 80 24.63 5.94 12.21
CA VAL A 80 25.39 7.11 12.67
C VAL A 80 25.69 6.96 14.16
N LYS A 81 26.91 6.56 14.48
CA LYS A 81 27.38 6.31 15.86
C LYS A 81 28.34 7.41 16.29
N VAL A 82 27.76 8.47 16.83
CA VAL A 82 28.46 9.65 17.31
C VAL A 82 28.23 9.84 18.80
N LYS A 83 29.13 10.55 19.48
CA LYS A 83 28.95 10.87 20.90
C LYS A 83 27.68 11.69 21.11
N SER A 84 26.98 11.45 22.22
CA SER A 84 25.71 12.13 22.55
C SER A 84 25.81 13.66 22.68
N ASN A 85 27.01 14.18 22.97
CA ASN A 85 27.29 15.62 23.05
C ASN A 85 27.96 16.18 21.79
N TRP A 86 28.07 15.39 20.72
CA TRP A 86 28.66 15.85 19.47
C TRP A 86 27.75 16.89 18.81
N LEU A 87 28.38 17.95 18.33
CA LEU A 87 27.74 19.00 17.57
C LEU A 87 28.25 18.88 16.12
N PRO A 88 27.41 18.41 15.19
CA PRO A 88 27.74 18.41 13.77
C PRO A 88 28.16 19.81 13.29
N PRO A 89 29.14 19.91 12.39
CA PRO A 89 29.61 21.18 11.85
C PRO A 89 28.66 21.81 10.82
N PHE A 90 27.57 21.12 10.46
CA PHE A 90 26.62 21.49 9.42
C PHE A 90 25.22 21.78 9.95
N ARG A 91 24.40 22.36 9.06
CA ARG A 91 22.99 22.67 9.25
C ARG A 91 22.21 22.07 8.09
N LEU A 92 21.54 20.94 8.34
CA LEU A 92 20.77 20.26 7.31
C LEU A 92 19.49 21.02 6.96
N GLU A 93 19.16 21.00 5.67
CA GLU A 93 17.87 21.39 5.12
C GLU A 93 17.01 20.14 4.84
N SER A 94 17.62 19.05 4.37
CA SER A 94 16.94 17.77 4.19
C SER A 94 17.77 16.59 4.71
N LEU A 95 17.09 15.67 5.39
CA LEU A 95 17.68 14.46 5.94
C LEU A 95 16.83 13.25 5.58
N ARG A 96 17.42 12.28 4.91
CA ARG A 96 16.81 10.96 4.69
C ARG A 96 17.76 9.87 5.13
N MET A 97 17.30 9.07 6.07
CA MET A 97 18.03 7.93 6.62
C MET A 97 17.06 6.76 6.88
N ASP A 98 15.97 6.69 6.10
CA ASP A 98 15.02 5.61 6.26
C ASP A 98 15.66 4.25 5.97
N SER A 99 15.10 3.22 6.58
CA SER A 99 15.57 1.84 6.41
C SER A 99 17.04 1.63 6.77
N CYS A 100 17.61 2.50 7.62
CA CYS A 100 18.96 2.40 8.18
C CYS A 100 18.95 1.90 9.64
N LYS A 101 20.12 1.58 10.22
CA LYS A 101 20.26 1.06 11.59
C LYS A 101 20.55 2.18 12.61
N GLN A 102 19.67 3.18 12.71
CA GLN A 102 19.92 4.35 13.58
C GLN A 102 19.62 4.11 15.06
N GLY A 103 18.70 3.20 15.39
CA GLY A 103 18.39 2.86 16.77
C GLY A 103 19.53 2.16 17.52
N PRO A 104 19.35 1.88 18.83
CA PRO A 104 18.06 1.94 19.54
C PRO A 104 17.62 3.34 20.00
N GLU A 105 18.57 4.25 20.25
CA GLU A 105 18.30 5.60 20.80
C GLU A 105 17.82 6.57 19.71
N PHE A 106 17.06 7.58 20.10
CA PHE A 106 16.72 8.66 19.18
C PHE A 106 17.99 9.48 18.84
N PRO A 107 18.28 9.82 17.57
CA PRO A 107 19.54 10.48 17.20
C PRO A 107 19.72 11.86 17.85
N ALA A 108 20.44 11.91 18.97
CA ALA A 108 20.59 13.13 19.79
C ALA A 108 21.30 14.29 19.07
N TRP A 109 22.17 13.98 18.09
CA TRP A 109 22.88 15.00 17.31
C TRP A 109 21.92 15.89 16.50
N LEU A 110 20.70 15.42 16.19
CA LEU A 110 19.66 16.21 15.54
C LEU A 110 19.22 17.42 16.37
N GLN A 111 19.37 17.37 17.70
CA GLN A 111 19.05 18.48 18.59
C GLN A 111 19.78 19.77 18.21
N SER A 112 20.96 19.65 17.60
CA SER A 112 21.77 20.79 17.18
C SER A 112 21.27 21.45 15.90
N GLN A 113 20.44 20.77 15.09
CA GLN A 113 20.03 21.23 13.77
C GLN A 113 18.97 22.32 13.87
N ILE A 114 18.89 23.17 12.84
CA ILE A 114 17.88 24.24 12.74
C ILE A 114 17.42 24.33 11.29
N ASN A 115 16.15 24.65 11.08
CA ASN A 115 15.55 24.88 9.75
C ASN A 115 15.53 23.66 8.81
N ILE A 116 15.43 22.45 9.35
CA ILE A 116 15.22 21.28 8.50
C ILE A 116 13.81 21.35 7.88
N SER A 117 13.71 21.27 6.55
CA SER A 117 12.43 21.21 5.82
C SER A 117 11.89 19.79 5.68
N GLU A 118 12.77 18.78 5.70
CA GLU A 118 12.42 17.38 5.52
C GLU A 118 13.25 16.47 6.44
N ILE A 119 12.57 15.59 7.16
CA ILE A 119 13.18 14.51 7.95
C ILE A 119 12.46 13.21 7.62
N ASP A 120 13.21 12.25 7.08
CA ASP A 120 12.80 10.84 7.02
C ASP A 120 13.80 9.97 7.80
N ILE A 121 13.31 9.39 8.90
CA ILE A 121 14.02 8.40 9.72
C ILE A 121 13.10 7.19 9.97
N SER A 122 12.25 6.86 8.99
CA SER A 122 11.37 5.70 9.05
C SER A 122 12.13 4.37 9.01
N ASN A 123 11.55 3.31 9.57
CA ASN A 123 12.13 1.96 9.58
C ASN A 123 13.58 1.93 10.12
N ALA A 124 13.90 2.82 11.06
CA ALA A 124 15.27 3.05 11.51
C ALA A 124 15.68 2.24 12.76
N SER A 125 14.82 1.29 13.17
CA SER A 125 14.97 0.46 14.38
C SER A 125 15.07 1.25 15.70
N ILE A 126 14.50 2.46 15.76
CA ILE A 126 14.49 3.31 16.96
C ILE A 126 13.47 2.76 17.96
N ILE A 127 13.88 2.57 19.21
CA ILE A 127 13.04 2.00 20.30
C ILE A 127 12.92 2.95 21.51
N ASP A 128 13.20 4.23 21.30
CA ASP A 128 13.29 5.26 22.33
C ASP A 128 11.98 6.03 22.52
N ALA A 129 11.87 6.82 23.58
CA ALA A 129 10.84 7.82 23.71
C ALA A 129 11.13 9.04 22.82
N MET A 130 10.09 9.60 22.20
CA MET A 130 10.22 10.82 21.40
C MET A 130 10.71 11.99 22.27
N PRO A 131 11.90 12.58 21.99
CA PRO A 131 12.41 13.66 22.80
C PRO A 131 11.61 14.96 22.65
N ASN A 132 11.34 15.67 23.75
CA ASN A 132 10.57 16.93 23.73
C ASN A 132 11.17 18.00 22.81
N TRP A 133 12.49 18.03 22.65
CA TRP A 133 13.17 19.01 21.79
C TRP A 133 12.86 18.79 20.30
N PHE A 134 12.48 17.57 19.89
CA PHE A 134 12.21 17.24 18.49
C PHE A 134 11.03 18.06 17.94
N TRP A 135 9.98 18.24 18.73
CA TRP A 135 8.82 19.05 18.34
C TRP A 135 9.17 20.53 18.12
N GLY A 136 10.20 21.04 18.79
CA GLY A 136 10.75 22.37 18.55
C GLY A 136 11.61 22.44 17.29
N LEU A 137 12.41 21.39 17.03
CA LEU A 137 13.22 21.24 15.83
C LEU A 137 12.34 21.33 14.57
N ILE A 138 11.20 20.64 14.57
CA ILE A 138 10.34 20.55 13.38
C ILE A 138 9.39 21.74 13.16
N SER A 139 9.57 22.84 13.89
CA SER A 139 8.70 24.03 13.82
C SER A 139 8.61 24.68 12.44
N THR A 140 9.62 24.45 11.59
CA THR A 140 9.68 24.98 10.22
C THR A 140 9.54 23.91 9.15
N THR A 141 9.49 22.64 9.55
CA THR A 141 9.54 21.45 8.69
C THR A 141 8.24 21.25 7.93
N GLU A 142 8.37 20.79 6.68
CA GLU A 142 7.26 20.48 5.78
C GLU A 142 6.96 18.98 5.76
N TYR A 143 8.00 18.15 5.83
CA TYR A 143 7.90 16.68 5.76
C TYR A 143 8.53 16.03 6.98
N VAL A 144 7.72 15.31 7.77
CA VAL A 144 8.20 14.52 8.92
C VAL A 144 7.70 13.10 8.77
N ILE A 145 8.62 12.18 8.52
CA ILE A 145 8.35 10.75 8.34
C ILE A 145 9.23 9.98 9.32
N ILE A 146 8.61 9.38 10.32
CA ILE A 146 9.31 8.61 11.37
C ILE A 146 8.67 7.23 11.60
N SER A 147 7.89 6.78 10.61
CA SER A 147 7.09 5.57 10.67
C SER A 147 7.91 4.28 10.79
N GLY A 148 7.25 3.19 11.20
CA GLY A 148 7.91 1.87 11.24
C GLY A 148 9.03 1.76 12.28
N ASN A 149 8.90 2.45 13.40
CA ASN A 149 9.82 2.35 14.53
C ASN A 149 9.07 1.83 15.77
N GLN A 150 9.70 1.88 16.94
CA GLN A 150 9.07 1.59 18.24
C GLN A 150 9.09 2.84 19.12
N ILE A 151 8.94 4.01 18.50
CA ILE A 151 9.00 5.29 19.22
C ILE A 151 7.78 5.42 20.12
N SER A 152 8.02 5.68 21.39
CA SER A 152 6.98 5.87 22.40
C SER A 152 6.84 7.35 22.80
N GLY A 153 5.80 7.66 23.58
CA GLY A 153 5.55 9.02 24.08
C GLY A 153 4.27 9.61 23.52
N HIS A 154 4.10 10.91 23.67
CA HIS A 154 2.86 11.60 23.32
C HIS A 154 3.14 12.67 22.26
N VAL A 155 2.23 12.83 21.31
CA VAL A 155 2.25 13.97 20.39
C VAL A 155 1.78 15.21 21.16
N PRO A 156 2.60 16.26 21.33
CA PRO A 156 2.21 17.43 22.08
C PRO A 156 1.30 18.34 21.25
N ASN A 157 0.94 19.48 21.82
CA ASN A 157 0.24 20.52 21.07
C ASN A 157 1.16 21.07 19.95
N LEU A 158 0.69 20.97 18.70
CA LEU A 158 1.42 21.33 17.48
C LEU A 158 1.03 22.70 16.90
N LEU A 159 0.51 23.63 17.71
CA LEU A 159 0.08 24.98 17.29
C LEU A 159 1.14 25.79 16.52
N HIS A 160 2.42 25.43 16.65
CA HIS A 160 3.53 26.14 16.02
C HIS A 160 3.95 25.55 14.66
N LEU A 161 3.48 24.36 14.29
CA LEU A 161 3.91 23.63 13.08
C LEU A 161 3.14 24.06 11.83
N ASN A 162 3.19 25.35 11.50
CA ASN A 162 2.35 25.94 10.44
C ASN A 162 2.77 25.57 9.01
N ASN A 163 3.96 25.00 8.84
CA ASN A 163 4.50 24.60 7.54
C ASN A 163 4.25 23.13 7.20
N LEU A 164 3.82 22.32 8.18
CA LEU A 164 3.73 20.88 8.02
C LEU A 164 2.75 20.52 6.91
N TYR A 165 3.27 19.79 5.94
CA TYR A 165 2.58 19.32 4.74
C TYR A 165 2.35 17.81 4.80
N TRP A 166 3.35 17.07 5.29
CA TRP A 166 3.33 15.62 5.47
C TRP A 166 3.75 15.26 6.89
N LEU A 167 2.91 14.49 7.57
CA LEU A 167 3.20 13.91 8.87
C LEU A 167 2.89 12.42 8.85
N ASP A 168 3.93 11.61 8.99
CA ASP A 168 3.79 10.16 9.12
C ASP A 168 4.42 9.68 10.43
N LEU A 169 3.54 9.26 11.35
CA LEU A 169 3.88 8.68 12.65
C LEU A 169 3.49 7.18 12.71
N SER A 170 3.08 6.60 11.58
CA SER A 170 2.51 5.24 11.53
C SER A 170 3.45 4.18 12.10
N SER A 171 2.86 3.08 12.58
CA SER A 171 3.58 1.92 13.11
C SER A 171 4.62 2.32 14.17
N ASN A 172 4.15 2.98 15.22
CA ASN A 172 4.92 3.40 16.41
C ASN A 172 4.06 3.20 17.68
N TYR A 173 4.64 3.44 18.86
CA TYR A 173 3.97 3.31 20.16
C TYR A 173 3.55 4.66 20.75
N PHE A 174 3.12 5.60 19.91
CA PHE A 174 2.57 6.88 20.39
C PHE A 174 1.26 6.66 21.17
N GLU A 175 1.15 7.34 22.31
CA GLU A 175 0.01 7.29 23.22
C GLU A 175 -0.73 8.65 23.25
N GLY A 176 -1.94 8.67 23.84
CA GLY A 176 -2.73 9.90 24.07
C GLY A 176 -3.63 10.34 22.92
N GLY A 177 -3.51 9.71 21.74
CA GLY A 177 -4.31 10.01 20.55
C GLY A 177 -3.90 11.30 19.84
N ILE A 178 -4.78 11.83 18.99
CA ILE A 178 -4.49 13.01 18.16
C ILE A 178 -4.81 14.31 18.93
N PRO A 179 -3.87 15.26 19.07
CA PRO A 179 -4.12 16.53 19.75
C PRO A 179 -5.10 17.44 18.99
N THR A 180 -5.99 18.14 19.71
CA THR A 180 -6.94 19.10 19.09
C THR A 180 -6.27 20.28 18.39
N SER A 181 -4.98 20.53 18.62
CA SER A 181 -4.21 21.54 17.90
C SER A 181 -4.09 21.27 16.40
N PHE A 182 -4.29 20.03 15.96
CA PHE A 182 -4.25 19.63 14.54
C PHE A 182 -5.23 20.43 13.69
N LYS A 183 -6.32 20.93 14.28
CA LYS A 183 -7.28 21.81 13.61
C LYS A 183 -6.63 23.05 12.98
N ASN A 184 -5.46 23.46 13.45
CA ASN A 184 -4.73 24.63 12.96
C ASN A 184 -3.63 24.33 11.92
N LEU A 185 -3.43 23.07 11.53
CA LEU A 185 -2.41 22.69 10.55
C LEU A 185 -2.92 22.94 9.12
N CYS A 186 -2.99 24.20 8.72
CA CYS A 186 -3.68 24.64 7.50
C CYS A 186 -3.02 24.23 6.18
N LYS A 187 -1.79 23.71 6.23
CA LYS A 187 -1.05 23.21 5.06
C LYS A 187 -0.99 21.68 5.02
N LEU A 188 -1.42 21.00 6.09
CA LEU A 188 -1.30 19.56 6.21
C LEU A 188 -2.19 18.90 5.16
N GLN A 189 -1.57 18.12 4.28
CA GLN A 189 -2.23 17.35 3.25
C GLN A 189 -2.19 15.86 3.56
N ASN A 190 -1.12 15.37 4.17
CA ASN A 190 -0.90 13.96 4.42
C ASN A 190 -0.74 13.71 5.91
N LEU A 191 -1.68 12.98 6.49
CA LEU A 191 -1.64 12.56 7.89
C LEU A 191 -1.74 11.04 7.97
N MET A 192 -0.61 10.40 8.26
CA MET A 192 -0.49 8.95 8.37
C MET A 192 -0.23 8.57 9.83
N LEU A 193 -1.18 7.85 10.41
CA LEU A 193 -1.17 7.43 11.81
C LEU A 193 -1.51 5.94 11.94
N SER A 194 -1.53 5.19 10.84
CA SER A 194 -1.88 3.79 10.82
C SER A 194 -1.04 2.98 11.82
N GLY A 195 -1.64 2.04 12.54
CA GLY A 195 -0.94 1.19 13.51
C GLY A 195 -0.53 1.85 14.82
N ILE A 196 -0.89 3.11 15.09
CA ILE A 196 -0.72 3.70 16.44
C ILE A 196 -1.97 3.44 17.29
N ASN A 197 -1.81 3.23 18.59
CA ASN A 197 -2.94 2.94 19.47
C ASN A 197 -3.72 4.22 19.84
N ILE A 198 -4.77 4.54 19.08
CA ILE A 198 -5.64 5.69 19.39
C ILE A 198 -6.79 5.25 20.30
N SER A 199 -7.45 4.13 20.01
CA SER A 199 -8.47 3.50 20.86
C SER A 199 -9.57 4.46 21.37
N LYS A 200 -10.12 5.28 20.46
CA LYS A 200 -11.19 6.26 20.75
C LYS A 200 -12.37 6.09 19.80
N ASP A 201 -13.50 6.68 20.16
CA ASP A 201 -14.64 6.82 19.23
C ASP A 201 -14.33 7.87 18.16
N LEU A 202 -14.60 7.54 16.90
CA LEU A 202 -14.36 8.44 15.76
C LEU A 202 -15.18 9.74 15.84
N LEU A 203 -16.29 9.76 16.58
CA LEU A 203 -17.08 10.96 16.86
C LEU A 203 -16.31 12.00 17.68
N GLU A 204 -15.34 11.58 18.50
CA GLU A 204 -14.54 12.48 19.33
C GLU A 204 -13.57 13.34 18.50
N PHE A 205 -13.40 13.04 17.21
CA PHE A 205 -12.40 13.69 16.36
C PHE A 205 -12.93 14.97 15.69
N ASP A 206 -14.21 15.31 15.86
CA ASP A 206 -14.81 16.50 15.24
C ASP A 206 -14.00 17.77 15.54
N GLU A 207 -13.64 18.00 16.81
CA GLU A 207 -12.85 19.18 17.17
C GLU A 207 -11.47 19.21 16.48
N ILE A 208 -10.84 18.03 16.33
CA ILE A 208 -9.52 17.85 15.74
C ILE A 208 -9.51 18.25 14.26
N PHE A 209 -10.59 17.94 13.54
CA PHE A 209 -10.71 18.22 12.10
C PHE A 209 -11.56 19.45 11.75
N SER A 210 -12.16 20.12 12.72
CA SER A 210 -13.08 21.26 12.51
C SER A 210 -12.45 22.54 11.91
N GLY A 211 -11.14 22.75 12.07
CA GLY A 211 -10.45 24.03 11.84
C GLY A 211 -10.07 24.32 10.37
N CYS A 212 -8.85 24.75 10.10
CA CYS A 212 -8.36 24.93 8.72
C CYS A 212 -7.87 23.63 8.10
N VAL A 213 -7.48 22.63 8.92
CA VAL A 213 -7.00 21.32 8.43
C VAL A 213 -8.00 20.61 7.51
N LYS A 214 -9.32 20.77 7.76
CA LYS A 214 -10.35 20.23 6.85
C LYS A 214 -10.31 20.79 5.44
N MET A 215 -9.72 21.97 5.25
CA MET A 215 -9.61 22.64 3.95
C MET A 215 -8.32 22.29 3.21
N SER A 216 -7.41 21.53 3.84
CA SER A 216 -6.12 21.13 3.29
C SER A 216 -5.94 19.63 3.16
N LEU A 217 -6.55 18.82 4.04
CA LEU A 217 -6.24 17.40 4.12
C LEU A 217 -6.66 16.66 2.85
N GLU A 218 -5.73 15.90 2.29
CA GLU A 218 -5.91 15.10 1.08
C GLU A 218 -5.81 13.60 1.39
N ASN A 219 -4.94 13.18 2.31
CA ASN A 219 -4.75 11.79 2.66
C ASN A 219 -4.81 11.61 4.19
N LEU A 220 -5.69 10.70 4.64
CA LEU A 220 -5.88 10.37 6.04
C LEU A 220 -5.75 8.85 6.24
N GLY A 221 -4.67 8.44 6.89
CA GLY A 221 -4.42 7.06 7.28
C GLY A 221 -4.62 6.83 8.77
N LEU A 222 -5.62 6.02 9.13
CA LEU A 222 -5.93 5.61 10.50
C LEU A 222 -6.15 4.09 10.60
N SER A 223 -5.63 3.31 9.67
CA SER A 223 -5.83 1.85 9.64
C SER A 223 -5.16 1.19 10.84
N GLY A 224 -5.79 0.20 11.47
CA GLY A 224 -5.19 -0.51 12.60
C GLY A 224 -4.98 0.33 13.87
N THR A 225 -5.85 1.32 14.14
CA THR A 225 -5.67 2.26 15.28
C THR A 225 -6.63 2.00 16.45
N ASN A 226 -7.37 0.88 16.41
CA ASN A 226 -8.40 0.49 17.38
C ASN A 226 -9.53 1.53 17.54
N ILE A 227 -9.76 2.38 16.52
CA ILE A 227 -10.86 3.34 16.55
C ILE A 227 -12.19 2.57 16.49
N SER A 228 -13.18 3.05 17.26
CA SER A 228 -14.53 2.49 17.27
C SER A 228 -15.58 3.57 16.99
N GLY A 229 -16.87 3.22 17.12
CA GLY A 229 -17.98 4.14 16.89
C GLY A 229 -18.50 4.08 15.46
N LEU A 230 -19.16 5.16 15.03
CA LEU A 230 -19.79 5.29 13.70
C LEU A 230 -18.93 6.18 12.79
N LEU A 231 -19.13 6.09 11.47
CA LEU A 231 -18.61 7.09 10.53
C LEU A 231 -19.35 8.44 10.73
N PRO A 232 -18.67 9.51 11.14
CA PRO A 232 -19.31 10.75 11.56
C PRO A 232 -19.38 11.81 10.45
N GLU A 233 -20.31 12.77 10.57
CA GLU A 233 -20.51 13.81 9.55
C GLU A 233 -19.29 14.71 9.30
N TRP A 234 -18.43 14.94 10.30
CA TRP A 234 -17.22 15.75 10.13
C TRP A 234 -16.28 15.16 9.08
N LEU A 235 -16.23 13.83 8.94
CA LEU A 235 -15.35 13.13 8.02
C LEU A 235 -15.68 13.50 6.56
N PHE A 236 -16.97 13.61 6.26
CA PHE A 236 -17.46 13.97 4.92
C PHE A 236 -17.35 15.47 4.61
N GLN A 237 -16.91 16.28 5.57
CA GLN A 237 -16.59 17.69 5.36
C GLN A 237 -15.15 17.92 4.85
N LEU A 238 -14.31 16.88 4.83
CA LEU A 238 -12.95 16.92 4.27
C LEU A 238 -12.98 16.90 2.74
N ARG A 239 -13.45 17.96 2.10
CA ARG A 239 -13.77 17.98 0.65
C ARG A 239 -12.59 17.77 -0.31
N LYS A 240 -11.36 17.92 0.18
CA LYS A 240 -10.13 17.68 -0.58
C LYS A 240 -9.58 16.26 -0.43
N LEU A 241 -10.22 15.43 0.41
CA LEU A 241 -9.76 14.07 0.66
C LEU A 241 -9.77 13.26 -0.64
N LYS A 242 -8.62 12.67 -0.94
CA LYS A 242 -8.30 11.78 -2.05
C LYS A 242 -8.13 10.35 -1.55
N SER A 243 -7.47 10.13 -0.42
CA SER A 243 -7.33 8.80 0.18
C SER A 243 -7.83 8.78 1.63
N LEU A 244 -8.71 7.83 1.92
CA LEU A 244 -9.22 7.55 3.26
C LEU A 244 -8.99 6.08 3.60
N GLN A 245 -8.10 5.83 4.56
CA GLN A 245 -7.72 4.49 5.01
C GLN A 245 -8.16 4.32 6.46
N LEU A 246 -9.21 3.51 6.68
CA LEU A 246 -9.77 3.19 8.00
C LEU A 246 -9.85 1.68 8.23
N GLU A 247 -9.12 0.87 7.46
CA GLU A 247 -9.19 -0.58 7.58
C GLU A 247 -8.70 -1.07 8.94
N GLN A 248 -9.10 -2.29 9.31
CA GLN A 248 -8.60 -2.95 10.53
C GLN A 248 -8.91 -2.13 11.80
N ASN A 249 -10.13 -1.61 11.90
CA ASN A 249 -10.62 -0.91 13.09
C ASN A 249 -11.87 -1.60 13.64
N LEU A 250 -12.51 -0.97 14.62
CA LEU A 250 -13.73 -1.45 15.27
C LEU A 250 -14.94 -0.57 14.89
N ILE A 251 -14.90 0.08 13.73
CA ILE A 251 -15.94 1.00 13.27
C ILE A 251 -17.19 0.18 12.92
N SER A 252 -18.35 0.65 13.34
CA SER A 252 -19.63 -0.05 13.22
C SER A 252 -20.71 0.84 12.62
N GLY A 253 -21.88 0.24 12.37
CA GLY A 253 -23.04 0.95 11.82
C GLY A 253 -22.98 1.12 10.30
N PRO A 254 -23.94 1.86 9.71
CA PRO A 254 -24.06 2.00 8.28
C PRO A 254 -23.00 2.94 7.69
N ILE A 255 -22.69 2.75 6.40
CA ILE A 255 -22.00 3.75 5.60
C ILE A 255 -22.98 4.91 5.33
N PRO A 256 -22.73 6.14 5.80
CA PRO A 256 -23.67 7.24 5.63
C PRO A 256 -23.79 7.71 4.18
N VAL A 257 -24.98 8.18 3.78
CA VAL A 257 -25.22 8.77 2.44
C VAL A 257 -24.26 9.94 2.15
N SER A 258 -23.82 10.64 3.20
CA SER A 258 -22.81 11.70 3.10
C SER A 258 -21.47 11.25 2.51
N ILE A 259 -21.18 9.95 2.37
CA ILE A 259 -19.96 9.48 1.68
C ILE A 259 -19.82 10.08 0.26
N GLY A 260 -20.92 10.21 -0.48
CA GLY A 260 -20.93 10.80 -1.83
C GLY A 260 -20.58 12.29 -1.90
N GLN A 261 -20.34 12.93 -0.74
CA GLN A 261 -19.90 14.32 -0.64
C GLN A 261 -18.39 14.51 -0.86
N LEU A 262 -17.61 13.42 -0.79
CA LEU A 262 -16.16 13.40 -0.99
C LEU A 262 -15.82 13.30 -2.49
N ALA A 263 -16.21 14.30 -3.28
CA ALA A 263 -16.08 14.27 -4.75
C ALA A 263 -14.63 14.17 -5.31
N SER A 264 -13.62 14.37 -4.45
CA SER A 264 -12.20 14.24 -4.80
C SER A 264 -11.62 12.86 -4.44
N LEU A 265 -12.41 11.98 -3.84
CA LEU A 265 -11.94 10.70 -3.31
C LEU A 265 -11.56 9.76 -4.45
N GLN A 266 -10.36 9.21 -4.34
CA GLN A 266 -9.72 8.28 -5.27
C GLN A 266 -9.58 6.90 -4.63
N GLU A 267 -9.34 6.84 -3.34
CA GLU A 267 -9.16 5.60 -2.57
C GLU A 267 -10.05 5.64 -1.34
N LEU A 268 -10.89 4.61 -1.18
CA LEU A 268 -11.71 4.41 0.00
C LEU A 268 -11.50 2.99 0.52
N PHE A 269 -10.86 2.88 1.67
CA PHE A 269 -10.64 1.60 2.31
C PHE A 269 -11.22 1.56 3.72
N LEU A 270 -12.24 0.71 3.88
CA LEU A 270 -12.99 0.48 5.12
C LEU A 270 -13.00 -1.01 5.50
N SER A 271 -12.17 -1.83 4.86
CA SER A 271 -12.15 -3.28 5.05
C SER A 271 -11.81 -3.68 6.49
N GLN A 272 -12.23 -4.86 6.93
CA GLN A 272 -11.93 -5.38 8.28
C GLN A 272 -12.45 -4.44 9.39
N ASN A 273 -13.75 -4.15 9.35
CA ASN A 273 -14.48 -3.38 10.36
C ASN A 273 -15.79 -4.14 10.72
N HIS A 274 -16.69 -3.48 11.43
CA HIS A 274 -18.03 -3.97 11.78
C HIS A 274 -19.14 -3.17 11.09
N LEU A 275 -18.87 -2.58 9.91
CA LEU A 275 -19.87 -1.82 9.15
C LEU A 275 -21.00 -2.75 8.73
N ASN A 276 -22.24 -2.26 8.76
CA ASN A 276 -23.43 -3.06 8.51
C ASN A 276 -24.45 -2.33 7.63
N GLU A 277 -25.64 -2.94 7.47
CA GLU A 277 -26.69 -2.48 6.57
C GLU A 277 -26.24 -2.42 5.09
N THR A 278 -26.97 -1.68 4.27
CA THR A 278 -26.71 -1.54 2.83
C THR A 278 -25.69 -0.46 2.53
N ILE A 279 -24.92 -0.64 1.46
CA ILE A 279 -24.11 0.43 0.88
C ILE A 279 -25.07 1.49 0.29
N PRO A 280 -24.90 2.80 0.56
CA PRO A 280 -25.74 3.82 -0.04
C PRO A 280 -25.39 4.06 -1.51
N GLU A 281 -26.41 4.34 -2.35
CA GLU A 281 -26.22 4.65 -3.78
C GLU A 281 -25.32 5.88 -4.01
N SER A 282 -25.15 6.75 -3.01
CA SER A 282 -24.27 7.91 -3.10
C SER A 282 -22.78 7.56 -3.25
N VAL A 283 -22.37 6.31 -2.98
CA VAL A 283 -21.03 5.82 -3.38
C VAL A 283 -20.83 5.98 -4.88
N GLY A 284 -21.87 5.77 -5.69
CA GLY A 284 -21.83 5.94 -7.14
C GLY A 284 -21.64 7.38 -7.61
N LEU A 285 -21.55 8.37 -6.71
CA LEU A 285 -21.23 9.77 -7.02
C LEU A 285 -19.71 10.06 -6.99
N LEU A 286 -18.89 9.13 -6.50
CA LEU A 286 -17.44 9.30 -6.35
C LEU A 286 -16.71 9.13 -7.68
N SER A 287 -16.84 10.11 -8.57
CA SER A 287 -16.38 9.99 -9.97
C SER A 287 -14.86 9.85 -10.16
N GLN A 288 -14.06 10.13 -9.13
CA GLN A 288 -12.60 9.99 -9.16
C GLN A 288 -12.14 8.69 -8.49
N LEU A 289 -13.06 7.85 -8.00
CA LEU A 289 -12.72 6.65 -7.23
C LEU A 289 -12.04 5.62 -8.14
N VAL A 290 -10.82 5.26 -7.76
CA VAL A 290 -9.97 4.26 -8.41
C VAL A 290 -10.02 2.94 -7.63
N SER A 291 -10.02 3.00 -6.30
CA SER A 291 -9.98 1.82 -5.43
C SER A 291 -11.05 1.88 -4.35
N LEU A 292 -11.83 0.80 -4.22
CA LEU A 292 -12.88 0.64 -3.21
C LEU A 292 -12.70 -0.68 -2.45
N GLY A 293 -12.31 -0.58 -1.17
CA GLY A 293 -12.22 -1.71 -0.26
C GLY A 293 -13.25 -1.66 0.85
N LEU A 294 -14.20 -2.59 0.84
CA LEU A 294 -15.24 -2.77 1.86
C LEU A 294 -15.25 -4.20 2.45
N GLY A 295 -14.26 -5.02 2.08
CA GLY A 295 -14.21 -6.44 2.44
C GLY A 295 -14.19 -6.70 3.95
N HIS A 296 -14.59 -7.89 4.37
CA HIS A 296 -14.63 -8.32 5.78
C HIS A 296 -15.39 -7.34 6.68
N ASN A 297 -16.66 -7.11 6.36
CA ASN A 297 -17.60 -6.33 7.16
C ASN A 297 -18.90 -7.14 7.36
N ASN A 298 -19.92 -6.51 7.91
CA ASN A 298 -21.27 -7.05 8.07
C ASN A 298 -22.27 -6.41 7.07
N LEU A 299 -21.79 -5.92 5.92
CA LEU A 299 -22.62 -5.25 4.91
C LEU A 299 -23.55 -6.28 4.24
N GLU A 300 -24.75 -5.83 3.88
CA GLU A 300 -25.77 -6.68 3.27
C GLU A 300 -26.58 -5.96 2.19
N GLY A 301 -27.45 -6.73 1.53
CA GLY A 301 -28.36 -6.20 0.52
C GLY A 301 -27.78 -6.26 -0.90
N ALA A 302 -28.40 -5.50 -1.80
CA ALA A 302 -28.11 -5.57 -3.22
C ALA A 302 -27.58 -4.24 -3.74
N MET A 303 -26.47 -4.30 -4.47
CA MET A 303 -25.92 -3.19 -5.23
C MET A 303 -26.55 -3.16 -6.63
N SER A 304 -27.16 -2.04 -6.97
CA SER A 304 -27.72 -1.72 -8.29
C SER A 304 -26.73 -0.93 -9.15
N GLU A 305 -27.09 -0.65 -10.41
CA GLU A 305 -26.30 0.21 -11.31
C GLU A 305 -26.03 1.60 -10.73
N ALA A 306 -26.91 2.11 -9.86
CA ALA A 306 -26.76 3.42 -9.24
C ALA A 306 -25.53 3.51 -8.32
N HIS A 307 -25.14 2.40 -7.68
CA HIS A 307 -23.95 2.34 -6.82
C HIS A 307 -22.64 2.49 -7.61
N PHE A 308 -22.71 2.30 -8.92
CA PHE A 308 -21.59 2.25 -9.84
C PHE A 308 -21.60 3.38 -10.88
N GLY A 309 -22.69 4.15 -10.93
CA GLY A 309 -23.07 4.96 -12.10
C GLY A 309 -22.02 5.95 -12.62
N ASN A 310 -21.28 6.63 -11.73
CA ASN A 310 -20.24 7.57 -12.12
C ASN A 310 -18.80 7.07 -11.87
N LEU A 311 -18.61 5.81 -11.49
CA LEU A 311 -17.29 5.29 -11.10
C LEU A 311 -16.41 4.98 -12.32
N THR A 312 -16.18 5.95 -13.22
CA THR A 312 -15.52 5.73 -14.51
C THR A 312 -14.03 5.38 -14.40
N GLU A 313 -13.39 5.74 -13.29
CA GLU A 313 -11.96 5.51 -13.02
C GLU A 313 -11.70 4.25 -12.17
N LEU A 314 -12.75 3.51 -11.79
CA LEU A 314 -12.64 2.37 -10.88
C LEU A 314 -11.83 1.24 -11.51
N LYS A 315 -10.81 0.80 -10.78
CA LYS A 315 -9.92 -0.30 -11.15
C LYS A 315 -9.96 -1.45 -10.16
N ASP A 316 -10.08 -1.12 -8.88
CA ASP A 316 -10.02 -2.13 -7.83
C ASP A 316 -11.31 -2.15 -7.02
N LEU A 317 -11.91 -3.33 -6.90
CA LEU A 317 -13.14 -3.55 -6.16
C LEU A 317 -13.01 -4.75 -5.23
N TYR A 318 -12.87 -4.47 -3.93
CA TYR A 318 -12.73 -5.48 -2.88
C TYR A 318 -13.95 -5.47 -1.96
N LEU A 319 -14.86 -6.41 -2.14
CA LEU A 319 -16.12 -6.55 -1.39
C LEU A 319 -16.21 -7.83 -0.56
N SER A 320 -15.14 -8.63 -0.55
CA SER A 320 -15.04 -9.95 0.07
C SER A 320 -15.71 -10.09 1.43
N SER A 321 -16.16 -11.29 1.77
CA SER A 321 -16.65 -11.61 3.12
C SER A 321 -17.73 -10.64 3.63
N ASN A 322 -18.75 -10.38 2.82
CA ASN A 322 -19.96 -9.63 3.15
C ASN A 322 -21.21 -10.37 2.67
N SER A 323 -22.41 -9.93 3.07
CA SER A 323 -23.69 -10.45 2.57
C SER A 323 -24.23 -9.70 1.35
N LEU A 324 -23.33 -9.17 0.51
CA LEU A 324 -23.65 -8.31 -0.65
C LEU A 324 -23.96 -9.13 -1.91
N ALA A 325 -24.81 -8.58 -2.77
CA ALA A 325 -25.10 -9.12 -4.11
C ALA A 325 -25.09 -7.99 -5.15
N VAL A 326 -24.47 -8.19 -6.31
CA VAL A 326 -24.59 -7.24 -7.43
C VAL A 326 -25.79 -7.60 -8.29
N LYS A 327 -26.87 -6.83 -8.20
CA LYS A 327 -28.13 -7.05 -8.93
C LYS A 327 -28.35 -5.96 -9.96
N VAL A 328 -27.88 -6.25 -11.17
CA VAL A 328 -27.89 -5.35 -12.32
C VAL A 328 -28.61 -6.01 -13.49
N LYS A 329 -29.08 -5.21 -14.45
CA LYS A 329 -29.68 -5.75 -15.68
C LYS A 329 -28.65 -6.57 -16.45
N SER A 330 -29.10 -7.64 -17.09
CA SER A 330 -28.23 -8.57 -17.85
C SER A 330 -27.49 -7.91 -19.02
N ASN A 331 -27.99 -6.79 -19.54
CA ASN A 331 -27.35 -6.02 -20.60
C ASN A 331 -26.62 -4.76 -20.10
N TRP A 332 -26.44 -4.62 -18.79
CA TRP A 332 -25.73 -3.51 -18.22
C TRP A 332 -24.24 -3.59 -18.55
N LEU A 333 -23.70 -2.46 -19.00
CA LEU A 333 -22.27 -2.28 -19.22
C LEU A 333 -21.78 -1.33 -18.13
N PRO A 334 -20.98 -1.82 -17.16
CA PRO A 334 -20.32 -0.98 -16.18
C PRO A 334 -19.54 0.15 -16.84
N PRO A 335 -19.49 1.35 -16.24
CA PRO A 335 -18.73 2.49 -16.77
C PRO A 335 -17.21 2.37 -16.58
N PHE A 336 -16.74 1.25 -16.00
CA PHE A 336 -15.35 1.00 -15.62
C PHE A 336 -14.81 -0.32 -16.18
N ARG A 337 -13.49 -0.48 -16.04
CA ARG A 337 -12.75 -1.71 -16.32
C ARG A 337 -11.85 -2.03 -15.15
N LEU A 338 -12.15 -3.13 -14.47
CA LEU A 338 -11.40 -3.55 -13.30
C LEU A 338 -10.07 -4.20 -13.69
N GLU A 339 -9.05 -3.93 -12.87
CA GLU A 339 -7.76 -4.62 -12.83
C GLU A 339 -7.83 -5.74 -11.76
N SER A 340 -8.36 -5.43 -10.58
CA SER A 340 -8.58 -6.41 -9.50
C SER A 340 -10.03 -6.43 -9.00
N LEU A 341 -10.58 -7.64 -8.83
CA LEU A 341 -11.90 -7.89 -8.29
C LEU A 341 -11.87 -8.99 -7.24
N SER A 342 -12.32 -8.68 -6.03
CA SER A 342 -12.59 -9.68 -5.00
C SER A 342 -14.01 -9.50 -4.48
N MET A 343 -14.82 -10.53 -4.65
CA MET A 343 -16.18 -10.66 -4.09
C MET A 343 -16.36 -12.06 -3.50
N ASP A 344 -15.29 -12.69 -3.02
CA ASP A 344 -15.38 -13.98 -2.37
C ASP A 344 -16.32 -13.92 -1.16
N SER A 345 -16.97 -15.04 -0.88
CA SER A 345 -17.92 -15.17 0.23
C SER A 345 -19.05 -14.12 0.22
N CYS A 346 -19.40 -13.57 -0.95
CA CYS A 346 -20.58 -12.75 -1.19
C CYS A 346 -21.76 -13.56 -1.73
N LYS A 347 -22.91 -12.93 -1.97
CA LYS A 347 -24.14 -13.58 -2.48
C LYS A 347 -24.39 -13.25 -3.95
N GLN A 348 -23.42 -13.55 -4.83
CA GLN A 348 -23.48 -13.16 -6.25
C GLN A 348 -24.41 -14.06 -7.09
N GLY A 349 -24.61 -15.31 -6.68
CA GLY A 349 -25.48 -16.24 -7.40
C GLY A 349 -27.00 -15.96 -7.24
N PRO A 350 -27.85 -16.81 -7.84
CA PRO A 350 -27.49 -18.09 -8.45
C PRO A 350 -26.87 -17.99 -9.86
N GLU A 351 -27.19 -16.95 -10.63
CA GLU A 351 -26.69 -16.79 -12.00
C GLU A 351 -25.23 -16.33 -12.02
N PHE A 352 -24.48 -16.72 -13.05
CA PHE A 352 -23.14 -16.20 -13.24
C PHE A 352 -23.20 -14.70 -13.58
N PRO A 353 -22.42 -13.81 -12.92
CA PRO A 353 -22.57 -12.37 -13.09
C PRO A 353 -22.24 -11.90 -14.52
N ALA A 354 -23.27 -11.66 -15.33
CA ALA A 354 -23.14 -11.33 -16.75
C ALA A 354 -22.39 -10.01 -17.03
N TRP A 355 -22.43 -9.06 -16.09
CA TRP A 355 -21.73 -7.78 -16.23
C TRP A 355 -20.20 -7.93 -16.28
N LEU A 356 -19.66 -9.04 -15.76
CA LEU A 356 -18.23 -9.35 -15.84
C LEU A 356 -17.75 -9.53 -17.28
N GLN A 357 -18.64 -9.84 -18.22
CA GLN A 357 -18.30 -10.02 -19.63
C GLN A 357 -17.58 -8.81 -20.24
N SER A 358 -17.80 -7.60 -19.74
CA SER A 358 -17.14 -6.38 -20.24
C SER A 358 -15.79 -6.08 -19.61
N GLN A 359 -15.38 -6.79 -18.55
CA GLN A 359 -14.21 -6.49 -17.72
C GLN A 359 -12.90 -7.05 -18.30
N ILE A 360 -12.65 -6.82 -19.59
CA ILE A 360 -11.45 -7.33 -20.27
C ILE A 360 -10.16 -6.76 -19.64
N ASN A 361 -9.09 -7.56 -19.66
CA ASN A 361 -7.78 -7.27 -19.09
C ASN A 361 -7.67 -7.30 -17.55
N ILE A 362 -8.59 -8.00 -16.89
CA ILE A 362 -8.50 -8.23 -15.44
C ILE A 362 -7.23 -9.02 -15.10
N SER A 363 -6.49 -8.61 -14.07
CA SER A 363 -5.30 -9.31 -13.55
C SER A 363 -5.66 -10.28 -12.43
N GLU A 364 -6.62 -9.90 -11.59
CA GLU A 364 -7.03 -10.70 -10.43
C GLU A 364 -8.56 -10.79 -10.34
N ILE A 365 -9.07 -12.01 -10.21
CA ILE A 365 -10.49 -12.23 -9.94
C ILE A 365 -10.70 -13.32 -8.89
N ASP A 366 -11.36 -12.94 -7.79
CA ASP A 366 -11.87 -13.87 -6.79
C ASP A 366 -13.39 -13.71 -6.64
N ILE A 367 -14.12 -14.74 -7.04
CA ILE A 367 -15.58 -14.88 -6.81
C ILE A 367 -15.88 -16.24 -6.17
N SER A 368 -14.95 -16.72 -5.33
CA SER A 368 -15.11 -17.96 -4.59
C SER A 368 -16.23 -17.88 -3.55
N ASN A 369 -16.86 -19.01 -3.22
CA ASN A 369 -17.92 -19.14 -2.23
C ASN A 369 -19.07 -18.12 -2.42
N ALA A 370 -19.38 -17.79 -3.69
CA ALA A 370 -20.27 -16.70 -4.06
C ALA A 370 -21.73 -17.15 -4.28
N SER A 371 -22.06 -18.40 -3.90
CA SER A 371 -23.37 -19.04 -4.08
C SER A 371 -23.83 -19.17 -5.53
N ILE A 372 -22.90 -19.22 -6.50
CA ILE A 372 -23.20 -19.35 -7.93
C ILE A 372 -23.61 -20.79 -8.24
N VAL A 373 -24.74 -20.97 -8.93
CA VAL A 373 -25.34 -22.25 -9.31
C VAL A 373 -25.74 -22.17 -10.78
N ASP A 374 -24.74 -22.06 -11.65
CA ASP A 374 -24.94 -21.83 -13.09
C ASP A 374 -23.90 -22.61 -13.91
N ALA A 375 -24.10 -22.68 -15.22
CA ALA A 375 -23.08 -23.18 -16.13
C ALA A 375 -22.00 -22.12 -16.37
N MET A 376 -20.74 -22.56 -16.45
CA MET A 376 -19.61 -21.69 -16.77
C MET A 376 -19.79 -21.06 -18.17
N PRO A 377 -19.87 -19.71 -18.29
CA PRO A 377 -20.02 -19.08 -19.59
C PRO A 377 -18.75 -19.15 -20.44
N ASN A 378 -18.90 -19.40 -21.75
CA ASN A 378 -17.75 -19.48 -22.67
C ASN A 378 -16.90 -18.20 -22.72
N TRP A 379 -17.52 -17.03 -22.50
CA TRP A 379 -16.80 -15.76 -22.52
C TRP A 379 -15.86 -15.59 -21.32
N PHE A 380 -16.07 -16.31 -20.22
CA PHE A 380 -15.26 -16.19 -19.00
C PHE A 380 -13.79 -16.53 -19.27
N TRP A 381 -13.53 -17.55 -20.09
CA TRP A 381 -12.15 -17.92 -20.45
C TRP A 381 -11.42 -16.84 -21.25
N SER A 382 -12.15 -16.04 -22.04
CA SER A 382 -11.59 -14.89 -22.75
C SER A 382 -11.37 -13.69 -21.82
N LEU A 383 -12.27 -13.50 -20.86
CA LEU A 383 -12.18 -12.47 -19.82
C LEU A 383 -10.84 -12.58 -19.06
N ILE A 384 -10.49 -13.79 -18.63
CA ILE A 384 -9.28 -14.06 -17.82
C ILE A 384 -8.00 -14.25 -18.64
N SER A 385 -7.99 -13.89 -19.93
CA SER A 385 -6.85 -14.15 -20.83
C SER A 385 -5.53 -13.50 -20.41
N THR A 386 -5.61 -12.42 -19.63
CA THR A 386 -4.46 -11.70 -19.06
C THR A 386 -4.27 -11.94 -17.57
N ALA A 387 -5.19 -12.69 -16.94
CA ALA A 387 -5.24 -12.84 -15.49
C ALA A 387 -4.01 -13.58 -14.98
N GLU A 388 -3.55 -13.14 -13.82
CA GLU A 388 -2.47 -13.72 -13.03
C GLU A 388 -3.05 -14.67 -11.97
N PHE A 389 -4.15 -14.24 -11.32
CA PHE A 389 -4.86 -15.00 -10.30
C PHE A 389 -6.35 -15.14 -10.64
N VAL A 390 -6.87 -16.36 -10.56
CA VAL A 390 -8.30 -16.66 -10.75
C VAL A 390 -8.77 -17.64 -9.70
N SER A 391 -9.74 -17.24 -8.89
CA SER A 391 -10.49 -18.13 -8.01
C SER A 391 -12.00 -18.01 -8.21
N ILE A 392 -12.65 -19.15 -8.44
CA ILE A 392 -14.12 -19.27 -8.48
C ILE A 392 -14.59 -20.44 -7.60
N SER A 393 -13.74 -20.85 -6.65
CA SER A 393 -13.93 -22.07 -5.88
C SER A 393 -15.15 -22.03 -4.96
N GLY A 394 -15.62 -23.18 -4.47
CA GLY A 394 -16.71 -23.25 -3.50
C GLY A 394 -18.07 -22.80 -4.03
N ASN A 395 -18.32 -23.00 -5.32
CA ASN A 395 -19.61 -22.72 -5.96
C ASN A 395 -20.26 -24.04 -6.45
N GLN A 396 -21.33 -23.94 -7.24
CA GLN A 396 -21.95 -25.08 -7.94
C GLN A 396 -21.88 -24.84 -9.46
N ILE A 397 -20.72 -24.38 -9.93
CA ILE A 397 -20.52 -24.06 -11.33
C ILE A 397 -20.32 -25.35 -12.11
N SER A 398 -21.13 -25.52 -13.16
CA SER A 398 -21.12 -26.73 -14.00
C SER A 398 -20.59 -26.45 -15.41
N GLY A 399 -20.29 -27.50 -16.16
CA GLY A 399 -19.84 -27.41 -17.54
C GLY A 399 -18.46 -28.00 -17.76
N HIS A 400 -17.89 -27.73 -18.94
CA HIS A 400 -16.62 -28.30 -19.37
C HIS A 400 -15.55 -27.21 -19.49
N MET A 401 -14.32 -27.53 -19.11
CA MET A 401 -13.18 -26.64 -19.32
C MET A 401 -12.67 -26.72 -20.77
N PRO A 402 -12.45 -25.59 -21.46
CA PRO A 402 -11.77 -25.57 -22.75
C PRO A 402 -10.26 -25.74 -22.57
N ASN A 403 -9.51 -25.78 -23.67
CA ASN A 403 -8.06 -25.73 -23.61
C ASN A 403 -7.57 -24.36 -23.10
N LEU A 404 -6.77 -24.35 -22.03
CA LEU A 404 -6.33 -23.15 -21.31
C LEU A 404 -4.88 -22.75 -21.61
N LEU A 405 -4.21 -23.36 -22.60
CA LEU A 405 -2.81 -23.04 -22.95
C LEU A 405 -2.55 -21.56 -23.29
N HIS A 406 -3.58 -20.80 -23.63
CA HIS A 406 -3.51 -19.39 -23.99
C HIS A 406 -3.42 -18.44 -22.78
N LEU A 407 -3.67 -18.93 -21.56
CA LEU A 407 -3.62 -18.15 -20.32
C LEU A 407 -2.16 -18.02 -19.83
N HIS A 408 -1.31 -17.33 -20.60
CA HIS A 408 0.14 -17.35 -20.41
C HIS A 408 0.63 -16.68 -19.11
N ASN A 409 -0.15 -15.75 -18.55
CA ASN A 409 0.21 -15.00 -17.34
C ASN A 409 -0.28 -15.68 -16.05
N LEU A 410 -1.10 -16.71 -16.17
CA LEU A 410 -1.79 -17.31 -15.04
C LEU A 410 -0.80 -18.08 -14.15
N TYR A 411 -0.58 -17.59 -12.93
CA TYR A 411 0.24 -18.26 -11.93
C TYR A 411 -0.60 -19.14 -11.01
N GLU A 412 -1.85 -18.75 -10.73
CA GLU A 412 -2.76 -19.47 -9.84
C GLU A 412 -4.16 -19.59 -10.40
N LEU A 413 -4.69 -20.82 -10.35
CA LEU A 413 -6.04 -21.16 -10.78
C LEU A 413 -6.71 -22.07 -9.75
N ASP A 414 -7.72 -21.53 -9.07
CA ASP A 414 -8.56 -22.26 -8.13
C ASP A 414 -10.00 -22.39 -8.68
N LEU A 415 -10.32 -23.59 -9.17
CA LEU A 415 -11.66 -23.98 -9.61
C LEU A 415 -12.33 -24.95 -8.63
N SER A 416 -11.69 -25.19 -7.49
CA SER A 416 -11.99 -26.25 -6.55
C SER A 416 -13.43 -26.16 -6.00
N SER A 417 -14.00 -27.28 -5.57
CA SER A 417 -15.35 -27.34 -5.00
C SER A 417 -16.45 -26.75 -5.91
N ASN A 418 -16.55 -27.29 -7.13
CA ASN A 418 -17.56 -27.01 -8.14
C ASN A 418 -18.14 -28.31 -8.75
N ASP A 419 -18.92 -28.19 -9.83
CA ASP A 419 -19.58 -29.28 -10.55
C ASP A 419 -19.03 -29.47 -11.98
N PHE A 420 -17.76 -29.10 -12.22
CA PHE A 420 -17.12 -29.28 -13.53
C PHE A 420 -17.03 -30.75 -13.95
N GLU A 421 -17.29 -31.02 -15.23
CA GLU A 421 -17.32 -32.36 -15.79
C GLU A 421 -16.48 -32.48 -17.08
N GLY A 422 -16.18 -33.72 -17.44
CA GLY A 422 -15.43 -34.04 -18.65
C GLY A 422 -13.92 -34.21 -18.43
N PRO A 423 -13.14 -34.27 -19.52
CA PRO A 423 -11.70 -34.48 -19.43
C PRO A 423 -10.97 -33.24 -18.93
N LEU A 424 -9.85 -33.44 -18.22
CA LEU A 424 -8.95 -32.35 -17.88
C LEU A 424 -8.39 -31.67 -19.15
N PRO A 425 -8.39 -30.33 -19.22
CA PRO A 425 -7.82 -29.59 -20.34
C PRO A 425 -6.29 -29.56 -20.27
N TYR A 426 -5.67 -28.96 -21.29
CA TYR A 426 -4.27 -28.54 -21.20
C TYR A 426 -4.18 -27.20 -20.47
N PHE A 427 -3.29 -27.12 -19.49
CA PHE A 427 -3.01 -25.93 -18.68
C PHE A 427 -1.75 -25.21 -19.18
N PRO A 428 -1.63 -23.89 -18.95
CA PRO A 428 -0.44 -23.12 -19.33
C PRO A 428 0.80 -23.60 -18.56
N PRO A 429 2.01 -23.58 -19.16
CA PRO A 429 3.22 -24.11 -18.54
C PRO A 429 3.75 -23.26 -17.36
N GLY A 430 3.30 -22.01 -17.24
CA GLY A 430 3.67 -21.09 -16.14
C GLY A 430 2.81 -21.21 -14.89
N LEU A 431 1.82 -22.11 -14.88
CA LEU A 431 0.92 -22.29 -13.74
C LEU A 431 1.67 -22.89 -12.54
N GLU A 432 1.72 -22.16 -11.44
CA GLU A 432 2.40 -22.57 -10.20
C GLU A 432 1.44 -23.28 -9.25
N LEU A 433 0.20 -22.82 -9.15
CA LEU A 433 -0.84 -23.39 -8.30
C LEU A 433 -2.10 -23.73 -9.11
N LEU A 434 -2.57 -24.97 -8.97
CA LEU A 434 -3.82 -25.44 -9.56
C LEU A 434 -4.60 -26.24 -8.51
N ASP A 435 -5.79 -25.76 -8.15
CA ASP A 435 -6.73 -26.52 -7.31
C ASP A 435 -8.04 -26.79 -8.05
N LEU A 436 -8.43 -28.07 -8.06
CA LEU A 436 -9.63 -28.62 -8.68
C LEU A 436 -10.42 -29.50 -7.68
N SER A 437 -10.20 -29.36 -6.37
CA SER A 437 -10.68 -30.29 -5.35
C SER A 437 -11.93 -29.82 -4.58
N PRO A 438 -12.96 -30.65 -4.30
CA PRO A 438 -13.25 -31.96 -4.83
C PRO A 438 -14.20 -31.88 -6.05
N ASP A 439 -13.68 -31.61 -7.25
CA ASP A 439 -14.47 -31.73 -8.49
C ASP A 439 -14.57 -33.21 -8.89
N SER A 440 -15.45 -33.93 -8.21
CA SER A 440 -15.60 -35.39 -8.32
C SER A 440 -15.98 -35.94 -9.70
N ARG A 441 -16.29 -35.06 -10.68
CA ARG A 441 -16.74 -35.41 -12.04
C ARG A 441 -15.69 -35.18 -13.12
N LEU A 442 -14.50 -34.68 -12.77
CA LEU A 442 -13.38 -34.56 -13.71
C LEU A 442 -12.71 -35.90 -13.98
N ILE A 443 -12.40 -36.16 -15.25
CA ILE A 443 -11.82 -37.44 -15.71
C ILE A 443 -10.39 -37.22 -16.18
N CYS A 444 -9.43 -37.89 -15.55
CA CYS A 444 -8.07 -38.01 -16.07
C CYS A 444 -8.07 -38.97 -17.26
N LEU A 445 -8.12 -38.46 -18.49
CA LEU A 445 -7.85 -39.27 -19.67
C LEU A 445 -6.35 -39.57 -19.72
N ARG A 446 -5.97 -40.85 -19.61
CA ARG A 446 -4.59 -41.27 -19.91
C ARG A 446 -4.30 -40.97 -21.38
N PRO A 447 -3.14 -40.40 -21.73
CA PRO A 447 -2.73 -40.33 -23.13
C PRO A 447 -2.71 -41.76 -23.70
N SER A 448 -3.43 -41.95 -24.80
CA SER A 448 -3.42 -43.21 -25.53
C SER A 448 -1.97 -43.51 -25.93
N PRO A 449 -1.42 -44.71 -25.68
CA PRO A 449 -0.11 -45.06 -26.19
C PRO A 449 -0.13 -44.95 -27.72
N PRO A 450 0.98 -44.52 -28.37
CA PRO A 450 1.03 -44.45 -29.82
C PRO A 450 0.71 -45.82 -30.41
N ASP A 451 -0.15 -45.82 -31.42
CA ASP A 451 -0.62 -47.02 -32.10
C ASP A 451 0.59 -47.84 -32.64
N PRO A 452 0.80 -49.08 -32.18
CA PRO A 452 1.92 -49.90 -32.64
C PRO A 452 1.81 -50.31 -34.11
N SER A 453 0.71 -50.01 -34.80
CA SER A 453 0.52 -50.28 -36.23
C SER A 453 1.24 -49.31 -37.19
N MET A 454 1.87 -48.25 -36.68
CA MET A 454 2.71 -47.33 -37.48
C MET A 454 4.22 -47.66 -37.41
N THR A 455 4.58 -48.95 -37.41
CA THR A 455 5.92 -49.37 -37.83
C THR A 455 5.85 -49.94 -39.24
N SER A 456 6.40 -49.16 -40.18
CA SER A 456 6.57 -49.51 -41.59
C SER A 456 7.34 -50.82 -41.79
N PRO A 457 6.90 -51.72 -42.68
CA PRO A 457 7.74 -52.81 -43.17
C PRO A 457 8.44 -52.37 -44.46
N SER A 458 9.75 -52.13 -44.43
CA SER A 458 10.58 -52.26 -45.64
C SER A 458 12.08 -52.20 -45.35
N SER A 459 12.71 -53.37 -45.31
CA SER A 459 14.01 -53.59 -45.93
C SER A 459 14.19 -55.10 -46.16
N LEU A 460 13.83 -55.52 -47.36
CA LEU A 460 14.32 -56.75 -48.00
C LEU A 460 15.41 -56.32 -49.00
N MET A 461 16.48 -57.12 -49.02
CA MET A 461 17.75 -57.04 -49.75
C MET A 461 18.89 -56.28 -49.09
#